data_AF-A0A7J4I9V9-F1
#
_entry.id   AF-A0A7J4I9V9-F1
#
_cell.length_a   1.000
_cell.length_b   1.000
_cell.length_c   1.000
_cell.angle_alpha   90.00
_cell.angle_beta   90.00
_cell.angle_gamma   90.00
#
_symmetry.space_group_name_H-M   'P 1'
#
loop_
_entity.id
_entity.type
_entity.pdbx_description
1 polymer ?
#
loop_
_entity_poly.entity_id
_entity_poly.type
_entity_poly.pdbx_seq_one_letter_code
_entity_poly.pdbx_strand_id
1 'polypeptide(L)'
;MTPRKSRLDLHVEKTENLVHYLLKKKKENIQNSLVRPLYQEALKNLFLVVVLLIDTLFPLEAYRSLPFPVNIIVSVIILGVFLYIEIRLYNAIWGKHGRWSLDKYKKTIVKTTDEKTDLN
;
A
#
# COMPACT_ATOMS: atom_id res chain seq x y z
N MET A 1 38.49 -14.33 46.77
CA MET A 1 39.09 -13.01 46.44
C MET A 1 38.59 -12.58 45.07
N THR A 2 37.54 -11.76 45.02
CA THR A 2 37.06 -11.14 43.78
C THR A 2 38.02 -10.04 43.39
N PRO A 3 38.58 -10.03 42.15
CA PRO A 3 39.49 -8.97 41.74
C PRO A 3 38.74 -7.64 41.78
N ARG A 4 39.34 -6.65 42.43
CA ARG A 4 38.82 -5.27 42.52
C ARG A 4 38.83 -4.72 41.09
N LYS A 5 37.69 -4.80 40.38
CA LYS A 5 37.54 -4.26 39.02
C LYS A 5 38.00 -2.80 39.02
N SER A 6 38.92 -2.46 38.12
CA SER A 6 39.41 -1.10 37.97
C SER A 6 38.25 -0.18 37.59
N ARG A 7 38.29 1.08 38.01
CA ARG A 7 37.30 2.10 37.61
C ARG A 7 37.18 2.20 36.09
N LEU A 8 38.27 1.92 35.38
CA LEU A 8 38.33 1.86 33.91
C LEU A 8 37.54 0.68 33.36
N ASP A 9 37.68 -0.52 33.94
CA ASP A 9 36.92 -1.71 33.50
C ASP A 9 35.41 -1.49 33.64
N LEU A 10 34.99 -0.84 34.72
CA LEU A 10 33.58 -0.49 34.98
C LEU A 10 33.03 0.52 33.96
N HIS A 11 33.87 1.46 33.51
CA HIS A 11 33.49 2.42 32.47
C HIS A 11 33.45 1.75 31.10
N VAL A 12 34.41 0.88 30.78
CA VAL A 12 34.41 0.11 29.52
C VAL A 12 33.16 -0.76 29.43
N GLU A 13 32.84 -1.51 30.49
CA GLU A 13 31.67 -2.40 30.55
C GLU A 13 30.33 -1.62 30.42
N LYS A 14 30.24 -0.42 31.00
CA LYS A 14 29.07 0.46 30.80
C LYS A 14 28.98 1.00 29.38
N THR A 15 30.10 1.36 28.79
CA THR A 15 30.15 1.90 27.42
C THR A 15 29.79 0.82 26.40
N GLU A 16 30.29 -0.40 26.61
CA GLU A 16 30.01 -1.57 25.79
C GLU A 16 28.53 -1.96 25.83
N ASN A 17 27.92 -1.98 27.03
CA ASN A 17 26.49 -2.21 27.20
C ASN A 17 25.62 -1.12 26.53
N LEU A 18 26.04 0.15 26.59
CA LEU A 18 25.37 1.26 25.90
C LEU A 18 25.44 1.12 24.38
N VAL A 19 26.61 0.76 23.84
CA VAL A 19 26.79 0.50 22.40
C VAL A 19 25.91 -0.68 21.96
N HIS A 20 25.87 -1.75 22.73
CA HIS A 20 25.04 -2.91 22.43
C HIS A 20 23.55 -2.59 22.45
N TYR A 21 23.11 -1.77 23.42
CA TYR A 21 21.74 -1.28 23.51
C TYR A 21 21.36 -0.39 22.31
N LEU A 22 22.25 0.53 21.92
CA LEU A 22 22.02 1.42 20.77
C LEU A 22 21.98 0.64 19.44
N LEU A 23 22.85 -0.35 19.26
CA LEU A 23 22.84 -1.22 18.09
C LEU A 23 21.55 -2.05 17.99
N LYS A 24 21.10 -2.62 19.11
CA LYS A 24 19.84 -3.38 19.17
C LYS A 24 18.63 -2.48 18.83
N LYS A 25 18.57 -1.30 19.43
CA LYS A 25 17.51 -0.31 19.17
C LYS A 25 17.50 0.17 17.72
N LYS A 26 18.68 0.36 17.11
CA LYS A 26 18.81 0.74 15.69
C LYS A 26 18.33 -0.39 14.78
N LYS A 27 18.67 -1.65 15.09
CA LYS A 27 18.22 -2.84 14.34
C LYS A 27 16.70 -2.99 14.38
N GLU A 28 16.07 -2.84 15.55
CA GLU A 28 14.61 -2.86 15.69
C GLU A 28 13.93 -1.73 14.92
N ASN A 29 14.50 -0.52 14.94
CA ASN A 29 13.97 0.60 14.15
C ASN A 29 14.06 0.34 12.64
N ILE A 30 15.16 -0.25 12.16
CA ILE A 30 15.33 -0.61 10.75
C ILE A 30 14.35 -1.71 10.36
N GLN A 31 14.20 -2.74 11.19
CA GLN A 31 13.21 -3.81 10.94
C GLN A 31 11.79 -3.25 10.91
N ASN A 32 11.37 -2.45 11.88
CA ASN A 32 10.03 -1.86 11.88
C ASN A 32 9.80 -0.88 10.72
N SER A 33 10.86 -0.19 10.27
CA SER A 33 10.81 0.73 9.13
C SER A 33 10.72 0.00 7.78
N LEU A 34 11.39 -1.15 7.61
CA LEU A 34 11.37 -1.90 6.34
C LEU A 34 10.20 -2.90 6.24
N VAL A 35 9.83 -3.52 7.35
CA VAL A 35 8.80 -4.57 7.36
C VAL A 35 7.42 -3.99 7.11
N ARG A 36 7.11 -2.83 7.72
CA ARG A 36 5.82 -2.15 7.58
C ARG A 36 5.45 -1.75 6.13
N PRO A 37 6.34 -1.13 5.32
CA PRO A 37 6.04 -0.82 3.93
C PRO A 37 5.92 -2.07 3.07
N LEU A 38 6.71 -3.12 3.34
CA LEU A 38 6.65 -4.37 2.58
C LEU A 38 5.29 -5.08 2.74
N TYR A 39 4.76 -5.14 3.96
CA TYR A 39 3.43 -5.69 4.20
C TYR A 39 2.34 -4.85 3.55
N GLN A 40 2.47 -3.52 3.55
CA GLN A 40 1.51 -2.64 2.87
C GLN A 40 1.52 -2.82 1.36
N GLU A 41 2.67 -3.06 0.75
CA GLU A 41 2.77 -3.37 -0.68
C GLU A 41 2.23 -4.76 -1.02
N ALA A 42 2.54 -5.77 -0.20
CA ALA A 42 1.98 -7.11 -0.36
C ALA A 42 0.45 -7.11 -0.24
N LEU A 43 -0.11 -6.37 0.72
CA LEU A 43 -1.56 -6.25 0.90
C LEU A 43 -2.23 -5.54 -0.28
N LYS A 44 -1.57 -4.51 -0.86
CA LYS A 44 -2.04 -3.82 -2.07
C LYS A 44 -2.06 -4.76 -3.28
N ASN A 45 -1.00 -5.54 -3.46
CA ASN A 45 -0.94 -6.51 -4.55
C ASN A 45 -1.97 -7.62 -4.38
N LEU A 46 -2.16 -8.13 -3.16
CA LEU A 46 -3.17 -9.14 -2.87
C LEU A 46 -4.58 -8.60 -3.14
N PHE A 47 -4.87 -7.36 -2.73
CA PHE A 47 -6.13 -6.70 -3.05
C PHE A 47 -6.38 -6.64 -4.56
N LEU A 48 -5.35 -6.26 -5.33
CA LEU A 48 -5.45 -6.17 -6.80
C LEU A 48 -5.72 -7.54 -7.42
N VAL A 49 -5.06 -8.59 -6.94
CA VAL A 49 -5.30 -9.96 -7.41
C VAL A 49 -6.74 -10.40 -7.12
N VAL A 50 -7.26 -10.13 -5.93
CA VAL A 50 -8.65 -10.48 -5.56
C VAL A 50 -9.66 -9.73 -6.42
N VAL A 51 -9.45 -8.42 -6.58
CA VAL A 51 -10.24 -7.56 -7.47
C VAL A 51 -10.28 -8.14 -8.89
N LEU A 52 -9.11 -8.43 -9.47
CA LEU A 52 -9.02 -8.97 -10.82
C LEU A 52 -9.73 -10.32 -10.97
N LEU A 53 -9.72 -11.13 -9.92
CA LEU A 53 -10.38 -12.44 -9.91
C LEU A 53 -11.91 -12.29 -9.86
N ILE A 54 -12.41 -11.31 -9.09
CA ILE A 54 -13.84 -10.96 -9.04
C ILE A 54 -14.29 -10.39 -10.38
N ASP A 55 -13.54 -9.43 -10.94
CA ASP A 55 -13.82 -8.78 -12.22
C ASP A 55 -13.81 -9.75 -13.41
N THR A 56 -13.16 -10.90 -13.28
CA THR A 56 -13.15 -11.93 -14.33
C THR A 56 -14.23 -12.99 -14.12
N LEU A 57 -14.42 -13.49 -12.89
CA LEU A 57 -15.40 -14.56 -12.63
C LEU A 57 -16.84 -14.08 -12.79
N PHE A 58 -17.21 -12.94 -12.20
CA PHE A 58 -18.61 -12.52 -12.14
C PHE A 58 -19.19 -12.14 -13.51
N PRO A 59 -18.51 -11.32 -14.34
CA PRO A 59 -18.99 -11.01 -15.68
C PRO A 59 -19.04 -12.25 -16.58
N LEU A 60 -18.12 -13.20 -16.40
CA LEU A 60 -18.11 -14.46 -17.16
C LEU A 60 -19.27 -15.38 -16.79
N GLU A 61 -19.61 -15.47 -15.50
CA GLU A 61 -20.78 -16.24 -15.04
C GLU A 61 -22.09 -15.61 -15.57
N ALA A 62 -22.19 -14.28 -15.54
CA ALA A 62 -23.31 -13.55 -16.14
C ALA A 62 -23.40 -13.77 -17.66
N TYR A 63 -22.24 -13.84 -18.33
CA TYR A 63 -22.17 -14.08 -19.77
C TYR A 63 -22.67 -15.49 -20.15
N ARG A 64 -22.36 -16.48 -19.31
CA ARG A 64 -22.75 -17.89 -19.52
C ARG A 64 -24.20 -18.18 -19.15
N SER A 65 -24.72 -17.53 -18.12
CA SER A 65 -26.06 -17.81 -17.57
C SER A 65 -27.21 -17.19 -18.36
N LEU A 66 -26.95 -16.12 -19.12
CA LEU A 66 -27.98 -15.36 -19.83
C LEU A 66 -28.01 -15.68 -21.33
N PRO A 67 -29.20 -15.61 -21.97
CA PRO A 67 -29.31 -15.74 -23.41
C PRO A 67 -28.76 -14.50 -24.13
N PHE A 68 -28.22 -14.72 -25.33
CA PHE A 68 -27.78 -13.64 -26.22
C PHE A 68 -28.99 -12.81 -26.72
N PRO A 69 -28.90 -11.47 -26.83
CA PRO A 69 -27.75 -10.60 -26.59
C PRO A 69 -27.70 -9.99 -25.17
N VAL A 70 -28.66 -10.33 -24.32
CA VAL A 70 -28.79 -9.75 -22.97
C VAL A 70 -27.56 -10.03 -22.13
N ASN A 71 -26.92 -11.18 -22.34
CA ASN A 71 -25.68 -11.57 -21.68
C ASN A 71 -24.55 -10.54 -21.83
N ILE A 72 -24.32 -10.00 -23.02
CA ILE A 72 -23.26 -9.01 -23.27
C ILE A 72 -23.54 -7.73 -22.48
N ILE A 73 -24.77 -7.22 -22.58
CA ILE A 73 -25.17 -5.96 -21.96
C ILE A 73 -25.03 -6.07 -20.43
N VAL A 74 -25.54 -7.17 -19.86
CA VAL A 74 -25.50 -7.39 -18.41
C VAL A 74 -24.06 -7.57 -17.92
N SER A 75 -23.22 -8.34 -18.62
CA SER A 75 -21.80 -8.49 -18.25
C SER A 75 -21.04 -7.17 -18.27
N VAL A 76 -21.28 -6.30 -19.25
CA VAL A 76 -20.65 -4.97 -19.32
C VAL A 76 -21.12 -4.07 -18.18
N ILE A 77 -22.42 -4.08 -17.86
CA ILE A 77 -22.97 -3.31 -16.74
C ILE A 77 -22.36 -3.79 -15.41
N ILE A 78 -22.31 -5.10 -15.18
CA ILE A 78 -21.73 -5.70 -13.96
C ILE A 78 -20.27 -5.28 -13.81
N LEU A 79 -19.48 -5.37 -14.88
CA LEU A 79 -18.07 -4.96 -14.87
C LEU A 79 -17.91 -3.47 -14.55
N GLY A 80 -18.77 -2.61 -15.10
CA GLY A 80 -18.78 -1.17 -14.77
C GLY A 80 -19.12 -0.89 -13.31
N VAL A 81 -20.08 -1.62 -12.73
CA VAL A 81 -20.47 -1.49 -11.31
C VAL A 81 -19.34 -1.95 -10.39
N PHE A 82 -18.69 -3.09 -10.69
CA PHE A 82 -17.56 -3.58 -9.90
C PHE A 82 -16.40 -2.58 -9.91
N LEU A 83 -15.97 -2.13 -11.09
CA LEU A 83 -14.93 -1.11 -11.20
C LEU A 83 -15.23 0.14 -10.37
N TYR A 84 -16.47 0.62 -10.39
CA TYR A 84 -16.87 1.77 -9.58
C TYR A 84 -16.73 1.51 -8.07
N ILE A 85 -17.22 0.36 -7.60
CA ILE A 85 -17.13 -0.05 -6.20
C ILE A 85 -15.67 -0.24 -5.79
N GLU A 86 -14.85 -0.87 -6.62
CA GLU A 86 -13.44 -1.11 -6.35
C GLU A 86 -12.64 0.17 -6.23
N ILE A 87 -12.87 1.15 -7.11
CA ILE A 87 -12.25 2.47 -7.00
C ILE A 87 -12.65 3.14 -5.68
N ARG A 88 -13.92 3.02 -5.28
CA ARG A 88 -14.41 3.59 -4.02
C ARG A 88 -13.79 2.88 -2.81
N LEU A 89 -13.73 1.55 -2.83
CA LEU A 89 -13.15 0.72 -1.78
C LEU A 89 -11.64 0.98 -1.66
N TYR A 90 -10.96 1.09 -2.80
CA TYR A 90 -9.54 1.44 -2.85
C TYR A 90 -9.27 2.80 -2.22
N ASN A 91 -10.07 3.81 -2.56
CA ASN A 91 -9.96 5.13 -1.94
C ASN A 91 -10.29 5.10 -0.44
N ALA A 92 -11.24 4.28 0.00
CA ALA A 92 -11.57 4.13 1.42
C ALA A 92 -10.44 3.47 2.22
N ILE A 93 -9.82 2.41 1.68
CA ILE A 93 -8.78 1.63 2.37
C ILE A 93 -7.41 2.33 2.32
N TRP A 94 -7.04 2.92 1.19
CA TRP A 94 -5.70 3.51 0.99
C TRP A 94 -5.65 5.04 1.02
N GLY A 95 -6.79 5.73 0.98
CA GLY A 95 -6.88 7.19 1.13
C GLY A 95 -6.00 8.00 0.16
N LYS A 96 -5.62 9.22 0.58
CA LYS A 96 -4.78 10.18 -0.18
C LYS A 96 -3.35 9.69 -0.48
N HIS A 97 -2.94 8.58 0.14
CA HIS A 97 -1.61 7.99 -0.04
C HIS A 97 -1.60 6.75 -0.95
N GLY A 98 -2.77 6.35 -1.48
CA GLY A 98 -2.87 5.32 -2.51
C GLY A 98 -2.07 5.69 -3.77
N ARG A 99 -1.59 4.68 -4.51
CA ARG A 99 -1.00 4.89 -5.84
C ARG A 99 -2.04 5.45 -6.79
N TRP A 100 -3.30 5.05 -6.65
CA TRP A 100 -4.41 5.46 -7.51
C TRP A 100 -5.43 6.41 -6.85
N SER A 101 -5.02 7.18 -5.84
CA SER A 101 -5.95 8.10 -5.16
C SER A 101 -6.48 9.17 -6.12
N LEU A 102 -7.80 9.36 -6.17
CA LEU A 102 -8.44 10.36 -7.05
C LEU A 102 -7.92 11.79 -6.83
N ASP A 103 -7.57 12.12 -5.58
CA ASP A 103 -7.02 13.43 -5.22
C ASP A 103 -5.69 13.76 -5.91
N LYS A 104 -4.85 12.76 -6.22
CA LYS A 104 -3.61 12.97 -6.97
C LYS A 104 -3.91 13.34 -8.42
N TYR A 105 -4.81 12.61 -9.07
CA TYR A 105 -5.19 12.88 -10.45
C TYR A 105 -5.91 14.22 -10.59
N LYS A 106 -6.80 14.57 -9.64
CA LYS A 106 -7.48 15.87 -9.65
C LYS A 106 -6.49 17.03 -9.57
N LYS A 107 -5.45 16.94 -8.74
CA LYS A 107 -4.40 17.96 -8.65
C LYS A 107 -3.52 18.03 -9.89
N THR A 108 -3.21 16.90 -10.50
CA THR A 108 -2.43 16.86 -11.75
C THR A 108 -3.22 17.51 -12.90
N ILE A 109 -4.51 17.17 -13.05
CA ILE A 109 -5.36 17.71 -14.12
C ILE A 109 -5.52 19.24 -13.99
N VAL A 110 -5.69 19.76 -12.77
CA VAL A 110 -5.77 21.21 -12.52
C VAL A 110 -4.46 21.91 -12.88
N LYS A 111 -3.30 21.37 -12.45
CA LYS A 111 -1.99 21.94 -12.79
C LYS A 111 -1.74 22.01 -14.31
N THR A 112 -2.10 20.96 -15.05
CA THR A 112 -1.93 20.93 -16.51
C THR A 112 -2.90 21.86 -17.25
N THR A 113 -4.01 22.23 -16.60
CA THR A 113 -4.97 23.21 -17.16
C THR A 113 -4.45 24.63 -16.93
N ASP A 114 -3.92 24.93 -15.75
CA ASP A 114 -3.32 26.24 -15.45
C ASP A 114 -2.10 26.52 -16.35
N GLU A 115 -1.20 25.54 -16.55
CA GLU A 115 -0.01 25.68 -17.41
C GLU A 115 -0.35 25.95 -18.88
N LYS A 116 -1.51 25.49 -19.37
CA LYS A 116 -1.97 25.79 -20.74
C LYS A 116 -2.64 27.16 -20.88
N THR A 117 -3.05 27.76 -19.76
CA THR A 117 -3.71 29.08 -19.76
C THR A 117 -2.68 30.20 -19.70
N ASP A 118 -1.49 29.93 -19.15
CA ASP A 118 -0.37 30.87 -19.06
C ASP A 118 0.48 30.96 -20.37
N LEU A 119 0.18 30.12 -21.36
CA LEU A 119 0.89 30.05 -22.67
C LEU A 119 0.10 30.67 -23.84
N ASN A 120 -1.11 31.20 -23.59
CA ASN A 120 -1.94 31.92 -24.56
C ASN A 120 -2.12 33.38 -24.12
#